data_AF-A0A7W1NTH3-F1
#
_entry.id   AF-A0A7W1NTH3-F1
#
_cell.length_a   1.000
_cell.length_b   1.000
_cell.length_c   1.000
_cell.angle_alpha   90.00
_cell.angle_beta   90.00
_cell.angle_gamma   90.00
#
_symmetry.space_group_name_H-M   'P 1'
#
loop_
_entity.id
_entity.type
_entity.pdbx_description
1 polymer ?
#
loop_
_entity_poly.entity_id
_entity_poly.type
_entity_poly.pdbx_seq_one_letter_code
_entity_poly.pdbx_strand_id
1 'polypeptide(L)'
;MAVTDHLKTANLSGNMFNTYNWGGYFIYWLPDKPVFVDGRTDLYGDTFLSKDYLETASGAPGWDATLDKYKINYVVMEADSGLARNLRTAPGWKLDYEDKQAVVFVRQAVSNG
;
A
#
# COMPACT_ATOMS: atom_id res chain seq x y z
N MET A 1 12.50 -0.27 -10.88
CA MET A 1 12.57 -1.10 -9.66
C MET A 1 11.86 -2.41 -9.95
N ALA A 2 12.32 -3.54 -9.42
CA ALA A 2 11.73 -4.85 -9.72
C ALA A 2 10.24 -4.93 -9.33
N VAL A 3 9.83 -4.29 -8.22
CA VAL A 3 8.41 -4.17 -7.84
C VAL A 3 7.56 -3.46 -8.89
N THR A 4 8.11 -2.51 -9.65
CA THR A 4 7.36 -1.82 -10.71
C THR A 4 7.08 -2.71 -11.89
N ASP A 5 8.07 -3.53 -12.27
CA ASP A 5 7.92 -4.49 -13.37
C ASP A 5 6.90 -5.54 -12.98
N HIS A 6 6.93 -5.99 -11.72
CA HIS A 6 5.86 -6.81 -11.14
C HIS A 6 4.50 -6.13 -11.21
N LEU A 7 4.35 -4.88 -10.75
CA LEU A 7 3.05 -4.17 -10.76
C LEU A 7 2.49 -3.90 -12.17
N LYS A 8 3.34 -3.88 -13.22
CA LYS A 8 2.91 -3.75 -14.61
C LYS A 8 2.37 -5.05 -15.17
N THR A 9 2.91 -6.19 -14.76
CA THR A 9 2.53 -7.51 -15.28
C THR A 9 1.49 -8.19 -14.39
N ALA A 10 1.51 -7.89 -13.09
CA ALA A 10 0.50 -8.28 -12.14
C ALA A 10 -0.78 -7.51 -12.45
N ASN A 11 -1.83 -8.24 -12.84
CA ASN A 11 -3.14 -7.68 -13.18
C ASN A 11 -3.92 -7.26 -11.91
N LEU A 12 -3.26 -6.50 -11.04
CA LEU A 12 -3.82 -5.96 -9.80
C LEU A 12 -4.69 -4.74 -10.12
N SER A 13 -5.89 -4.72 -9.54
CA SER A 13 -6.88 -3.66 -9.72
C SER A 13 -7.38 -3.14 -8.38
N GLY A 14 -7.99 -1.95 -8.41
CA GLY A 14 -8.52 -1.28 -7.23
C GLY A 14 -7.52 -0.32 -6.57
N ASN A 15 -7.79 0.03 -5.32
CA ASN A 15 -7.07 1.10 -4.63
C ASN A 15 -5.74 0.58 -4.06
N MET A 16 -4.66 1.25 -4.43
CA MET A 16 -3.32 1.00 -3.90
C MET A 16 -3.10 1.80 -2.62
N PHE A 17 -2.40 1.21 -1.64
CA PHE A 17 -1.71 1.96 -0.58
C PHE A 17 -0.21 1.83 -0.81
N ASN A 18 0.47 2.92 -1.16
CA ASN A 18 1.91 2.91 -1.43
C ASN A 18 2.72 3.61 -0.33
N THR A 19 3.99 3.25 -0.20
CA THR A 19 4.92 4.06 0.57
C THR A 19 5.08 5.45 -0.02
N TYR A 20 5.15 6.42 0.87
CA TYR A 20 5.40 7.82 0.63
C TYR A 20 6.61 8.05 -0.29
N ASN A 21 7.70 7.32 -0.03
CA ASN A 21 8.98 7.52 -0.72
C ASN A 21 8.89 7.23 -2.22
N TRP A 22 7.90 6.42 -2.65
CA TRP A 22 7.80 5.96 -4.03
C TRP A 22 6.61 6.56 -4.78
N GLY A 23 5.80 7.43 -4.16
CA GLY A 23 4.60 7.98 -4.81
C GLY A 23 4.89 8.73 -6.11
N GLY A 24 5.85 9.66 -6.10
CA GLY A 24 6.25 10.39 -7.30
C GLY A 24 6.84 9.49 -8.39
N TYR A 25 7.58 8.46 -7.99
CA TYR A 25 8.15 7.47 -8.91
C TYR A 25 7.05 6.59 -9.53
N PHE A 26 6.05 6.16 -8.76
CA PHE A 26 4.91 5.40 -9.28
C PHE A 26 4.03 6.21 -10.20
N ILE A 27 3.81 7.51 -9.95
CA ILE A 27 3.08 8.38 -10.90
C ILE A 27 3.75 8.36 -12.28
N TYR A 28 5.08 8.39 -12.34
CA TYR A 28 5.80 8.39 -13.60
C TYR A 28 5.77 7.04 -14.32
N TRP A 29 5.92 5.93 -13.59
CA TRP A 29 6.08 4.60 -14.19
C TRP A 29 4.82 3.72 -14.24
N LEU A 30 3.79 4.08 -13.48
CA LEU A 30 2.50 3.41 -13.38
C LEU A 30 1.36 4.46 -13.52
N PRO A 31 1.29 5.19 -14.64
CA PRO A 31 0.35 6.32 -14.79
C PRO A 31 -1.12 5.90 -14.67
N ASP A 32 -1.44 4.64 -14.94
CA ASP A 32 -2.79 4.08 -14.85
C ASP A 32 -3.18 3.61 -13.43
N LYS A 33 -2.27 3.74 -12.45
CA LYS A 33 -2.48 3.30 -11.07
C LYS A 33 -2.41 4.51 -10.12
N PRO A 34 -3.55 5.01 -9.63
CA PRO A 34 -3.56 6.10 -8.67
C PRO A 34 -2.76 5.76 -7.40
N VAL A 35 -1.87 6.65 -7.00
CA VAL A 35 -1.13 6.53 -5.74
C VAL A 35 -1.97 7.04 -4.58
N PHE A 36 -1.80 6.45 -3.41
CA PHE A 36 -2.43 6.90 -2.16
C PHE A 36 -1.80 8.19 -1.64
N VAL A 37 -0.47 8.27 -1.73
CA VAL A 37 0.31 9.43 -1.29
C VAL A 37 1.54 9.61 -2.18
N ASP A 38 1.97 10.85 -2.34
CA ASP A 38 3.26 11.22 -2.93
C ASP A 38 3.88 12.44 -2.22
N GLY A 39 5.03 12.89 -2.71
CA GLY A 39 5.81 13.97 -2.09
C GLY A 39 5.18 15.36 -2.09
N ARG A 40 3.99 15.55 -2.68
CA ARG A 40 3.22 16.81 -2.67
C ARG A 40 2.40 16.95 -1.39
N THR A 41 3.06 16.88 -0.24
CA THR A 41 2.43 16.84 1.10
C THR A 41 1.56 18.04 1.42
N ASP A 42 1.87 19.20 0.84
CA ASP A 42 1.10 20.44 0.93
C ASP A 42 -0.34 20.29 0.42
N LEU A 43 -0.62 19.27 -0.40
CA LEU A 43 -1.95 19.02 -0.96
C LEU A 43 -2.83 18.07 -0.12
N TYR A 44 -2.24 17.33 0.83
CA TYR A 44 -2.95 16.25 1.54
C TYR A 44 -3.52 16.66 2.91
N GLY A 45 -3.02 17.76 3.49
CA GLY A 45 -3.42 18.25 4.81
C GLY A 45 -2.84 17.42 5.97
N ASP A 46 -2.44 18.11 7.04
CA ASP A 46 -1.68 17.53 8.15
C ASP A 46 -2.40 16.37 8.85
N THR A 47 -3.73 16.44 8.99
CA THR A 47 -4.52 15.40 9.64
C THR A 47 -4.51 14.09 8.86
N PHE A 48 -4.64 14.13 7.53
CA PHE A 48 -4.57 12.92 6.71
C PHE A 48 -3.17 12.29 6.78
N LEU A 49 -2.12 13.10 6.59
CA LEU A 49 -0.75 12.61 6.58
C LEU A 49 -0.37 11.98 7.92
N SER A 50 -0.72 12.65 9.03
CA SER A 50 -0.39 12.15 10.37
C SER A 50 -1.26 10.97 10.81
N LYS A 51 -2.60 11.07 10.67
CA LYS A 51 -3.55 10.10 11.26
C LYS A 51 -3.90 8.94 10.36
N ASP A 52 -4.04 9.17 9.06
CA ASP A 52 -4.42 8.09 8.16
C ASP A 52 -3.16 7.44 7.59
N TYR A 53 -2.22 8.22 7.04
CA TYR A 53 -1.06 7.64 6.37
C TYR A 53 0.02 7.14 7.33
N LEU A 54 0.60 8.01 8.18
CA LEU A 54 1.77 7.66 9.00
C LEU A 54 1.45 6.59 10.06
N GLU A 55 0.31 6.69 10.75
CA GLU A 55 -0.14 5.66 11.71
C GLU A 55 -0.33 4.32 10.98
N THR A 56 -0.95 4.29 9.81
CA THR A 56 -1.13 3.05 9.03
C THR A 56 0.20 2.49 8.53
N ALA A 57 1.07 3.32 7.94
CA ALA A 57 2.37 2.91 7.41
C ALA A 57 3.31 2.36 8.51
N SER A 58 3.25 2.93 9.71
CA SER A 58 3.98 2.43 10.88
C SER A 58 3.37 1.18 11.51
N GLY A 59 2.20 0.73 11.04
CA GLY A 59 1.49 -0.43 11.59
C GLY A 59 0.88 -0.15 12.97
N ALA A 60 0.60 1.11 13.31
CA ALA A 60 -0.05 1.48 14.56
C ALA A 60 -1.48 0.89 14.65
N PRO A 61 -2.05 0.73 15.86
CA PRO A 61 -3.43 0.30 16.02
C PRO A 61 -4.40 1.12 15.17
N GLY A 62 -5.32 0.45 14.47
CA GLY A 62 -6.25 1.07 13.52
C GLY A 62 -5.78 1.09 12.06
N TRP A 63 -4.58 0.56 11.75
CA TRP A 63 -4.09 0.43 10.38
C TRP A 63 -5.10 -0.31 9.46
N ASP A 64 -5.74 -1.37 9.98
CA ASP A 64 -6.71 -2.20 9.26
C ASP A 64 -7.99 -1.43 8.94
N ALA A 65 -8.51 -0.68 9.93
CA ALA A 65 -9.65 0.21 9.76
C ALA A 65 -9.37 1.30 8.71
N THR A 66 -8.14 1.81 8.62
CA THR A 66 -7.75 2.75 7.58
C THR A 66 -7.74 2.09 6.20
N LEU A 67 -7.15 0.88 6.07
CA LEU A 67 -7.17 0.16 4.80
C LEU A 67 -8.61 -0.18 4.36
N ASP A 68 -9.52 -0.43 5.29
CA ASP A 68 -10.94 -0.65 5.02
C ASP A 68 -11.66 0.65 4.62
N LYS A 69 -11.45 1.75 5.35
CA LYS A 69 -11.99 3.09 5.06
C LYS A 69 -11.70 3.50 3.63
N TYR A 70 -10.47 3.28 3.17
CA TYR A 70 -10.02 3.64 1.82
C TYR A 70 -10.23 2.52 0.78
N LYS A 71 -10.86 1.41 1.17
CA LYS A 71 -11.13 0.25 0.32
C LYS A 71 -9.86 -0.26 -0.38
N ILE A 72 -8.74 -0.30 0.33
CA ILE A 72 -7.45 -0.69 -0.22
C ILE A 72 -7.50 -2.16 -0.64
N ASN A 73 -7.14 -2.40 -1.91
CA ASN A 73 -7.10 -3.72 -2.54
C ASN A 73 -5.70 -4.31 -2.53
N TYR A 74 -4.66 -3.48 -2.61
CA TYR A 74 -3.29 -3.92 -2.53
C TYR A 74 -2.38 -2.86 -1.90
N VAL A 75 -1.35 -3.33 -1.20
CA VAL A 75 -0.39 -2.52 -0.45
C VAL A 75 0.99 -2.71 -1.07
N VAL A 76 1.73 -1.62 -1.29
CA VAL A 76 3.10 -1.61 -1.82
C VAL A 76 3.99 -0.78 -0.90
N MET A 77 4.81 -1.43 -0.08
CA MET A 77 5.59 -0.76 0.96
C MET A 77 7.04 -1.25 0.96
N GLU A 78 7.90 -0.57 1.72
CA GLU A 78 9.18 -1.13 2.11
C GLU A 78 8.99 -2.46 2.87
N ALA A 79 9.82 -3.45 2.56
CA ALA A 79 9.68 -4.81 3.07
C ALA A 79 9.77 -4.92 4.61
N ASP A 80 10.47 -3.97 5.24
CA ASP A 80 10.72 -3.90 6.68
C ASP A 80 9.75 -2.97 7.45
N SER A 81 8.83 -2.31 6.73
CA SER A 81 7.85 -1.38 7.30
C SER A 81 6.94 -2.02 8.35
N GLY A 82 6.42 -1.20 9.27
CA GLY A 82 5.52 -1.67 10.33
C GLY A 82 4.24 -2.28 9.76
N LEU A 83 3.65 -1.64 8.74
CA LEU A 83 2.48 -2.19 8.04
C LEU A 83 2.77 -3.56 7.41
N ALA A 84 3.93 -3.73 6.76
CA ALA A 84 4.31 -5.02 6.18
C ALA A 84 4.37 -6.13 7.23
N ARG A 85 4.88 -5.85 8.43
CA ARG A 85 4.92 -6.83 9.53
C ARG A 85 3.53 -7.30 9.94
N ASN A 86 2.58 -6.37 10.04
CA ASN A 86 1.19 -6.70 10.39
C ASN A 86 0.51 -7.51 9.27
N LEU A 87 0.69 -7.12 8.01
CA LEU A 87 0.04 -7.77 6.86
C LEU A 87 0.50 -9.21 6.63
N ARG A 88 1.67 -9.61 7.13
CA ARG A 88 2.15 -11.01 7.04
C ARG A 88 1.31 -11.98 7.86
N THR A 89 0.71 -11.51 8.94
CA THR A 89 -0.10 -12.34 9.85
C THR A 89 -1.58 -11.97 9.82
N ALA A 90 -1.94 -10.91 9.11
CA ALA A 90 -3.31 -10.44 9.01
C ALA A 90 -4.19 -11.39 8.19
N PRO A 91 -5.36 -11.82 8.71
CA PRO A 91 -6.32 -12.54 7.90
C PRO A 91 -6.84 -11.66 6.76
N GLY A 92 -7.18 -12.27 5.63
CA GLY A 92 -7.70 -11.57 4.46
C GLY A 92 -6.64 -10.86 3.61
N TRP A 93 -5.35 -10.98 3.93
CA TRP A 93 -4.26 -10.49 3.11
C TRP A 93 -3.34 -11.64 2.69
N LYS A 94 -2.77 -11.52 1.49
CA LYS A 94 -1.83 -12.50 0.94
C LYS A 94 -0.61 -11.79 0.39
N LEU A 95 0.57 -12.35 0.63
CA LEU A 95 1.81 -11.94 0.00
C LEU A 95 1.76 -12.25 -1.51
N ASP A 96 1.92 -11.22 -2.34
CA ASP A 96 1.91 -11.31 -3.80
C ASP A 96 3.33 -11.19 -4.38
N TYR A 97 4.15 -10.33 -3.80
CA TYR A 97 5.54 -10.12 -4.21
C TYR A 97 6.40 -9.66 -3.03
N GLU A 98 7.68 -10.05 -3.01
CA GLU A 98 8.66 -9.53 -2.07
C GLU A 98 10.07 -9.60 -2.65
N ASP A 99 10.83 -8.52 -2.48
CA ASP A 99 12.28 -8.49 -2.62
C ASP A 99 12.93 -7.83 -1.39
N LYS A 100 14.23 -7.53 -1.47
CA LYS A 100 14.97 -6.91 -0.35
C LYS A 100 14.50 -5.50 0.01
N GLN A 101 13.82 -4.81 -0.90
CA GLN A 101 13.40 -3.42 -0.74
C GLN A 101 11.89 -3.31 -0.57
N ALA A 102 11.11 -4.05 -1.36
CA ALA A 102 9.68 -3.85 -1.50
C ALA A 102 8.88 -5.12 -1.23
N VAL A 103 7.67 -4.93 -0.75
CA VAL A 103 6.68 -5.99 -0.56
C VAL A 103 5.32 -5.55 -1.11
N VAL A 104 4.60 -6.49 -1.71
CA VAL A 104 3.23 -6.32 -2.19
C VAL A 104 2.31 -7.31 -1.51
N PHE A 105 1.26 -6.79 -0.88
CA PHE A 105 0.17 -7.60 -0.34
C PHE A 105 -1.11 -7.32 -1.12
N VAL A 106 -1.91 -8.36 -1.35
CA VAL A 106 -3.22 -8.26 -2.01
C VAL A 106 -4.30 -8.71 -1.04
N ARG A 107 -5.37 -7.93 -0.97
CA ARG A 107 -6.56 -8.29 -0.19
C ARG A 107 -7.24 -9.46 -0.87
N GLN A 108 -7.49 -10.52 -0.10
CA GLN A 108 -8.27 -11.66 -0.56
C GLN A 108 -9.73 -11.24 -0.61
N ALA A 109 -10.41 -11.53 -1.72
CA ALA A 109 -11.86 -11.48 -1.72
C ALA A 109 -12.35 -12.44 -0.63
N VAL A 110 -13.32 -12.00 0.19
CA VAL A 110 -14.00 -12.92 1.10
C VAL A 110 -14.77 -13.89 0.20
N SER A 111 -14.23 -15.09 0.01
CA SER A 111 -14.96 -16.20 -0.58
C SER A 111 -16.06 -16.56 0.41
N ASN A 112 -17.23 -15.95 0.26
CA ASN A 112 -18.43 -16.44 0.93
C ASN A 112 -18.74 -17.80 0.29
N GLY A 113 -18.32 -18.88 0.97
CA GLY A 113 -18.76 -20.24 0.69
C GLY A 113 -20.18 -20.47 1.19
#